data_AF-A0A844ZVB8-F1
#
_entry.id   AF-A0A844ZVB8-F1
#
_cell.length_a   1.000
_cell.length_b   1.000
_cell.length_c   1.000
_cell.angle_alpha   90.00
_cell.angle_beta   90.00
_cell.angle_gamma   90.00
#
_symmetry.space_group_name_H-M   'P 1'
#
loop_
_entity.id
_entity.type
_entity.pdbx_description
1 polymer ?
#
loop_
_entity_poly.entity_id
_entity_poly.type
_entity_poly.pdbx_seq_one_letter_code
_entity_poly.pdbx_strand_id
1 'polypeptide(L)' 'MAQNAPDVISAQISKGALDVTRRLAARAKRIAIAHGENAIRSHRSDPSRWRKARLLWPLFRKAD' A
#
# COMPACT_ATOMS: atom_id res chain seq x y z
N MET A 1 27.57 -44.04 9.57
CA MET A 1 27.86 -42.69 9.04
C MET A 1 26.53 -41.99 8.85
N ALA A 2 26.11 -41.19 9.84
CA ALA A 2 24.82 -40.51 9.82
C ALA A 2 24.91 -39.19 9.06
N GLN A 3 23.87 -38.92 8.28
CA GLN A 3 23.74 -37.85 7.30
C GLN A 3 23.51 -36.50 8.00
N ASN A 4 24.41 -35.54 7.81
CA ASN A 4 24.17 -34.13 8.15
C ASN A 4 23.67 -33.41 6.89
N ALA A 5 22.35 -33.32 6.73
CA ALA A 5 21.75 -32.39 5.77
C ALA A 5 21.87 -30.96 6.35
N PRO A 6 22.23 -29.95 5.53
CA PRO A 6 22.30 -28.58 6.02
C PRO A 6 20.91 -28.13 6.46
N ASP A 7 20.82 -27.69 7.71
CA ASP A 7 19.65 -27.03 8.29
C ASP A 7 19.39 -25.75 7.51
N VAL A 8 18.54 -25.89 6.48
CA VAL A 8 18.01 -24.77 5.72
C VAL A 8 17.15 -23.96 6.67
N ILE A 9 17.66 -22.80 7.10
CA ILE A 9 16.91 -21.82 7.88
C ILE A 9 15.67 -21.45 7.07
N SER A 10 14.55 -22.12 7.38
CA SER A 10 13.26 -21.85 6.79
C SER A 10 12.69 -20.67 7.55
N ALA A 11 12.77 -19.49 6.94
CA ALA A 11 12.17 -18.29 7.51
C ALA A 11 10.64 -18.44 7.45
N GLN A 12 10.04 -18.93 8.53
CA GLN A 12 8.59 -18.92 8.70
C GLN A 12 8.14 -17.46 8.82
N ILE A 13 7.40 -16.99 7.81
CA ILE A 13 6.77 -15.68 7.84
C ILE A 13 5.75 -15.69 8.98
N SER A 14 6.04 -14.93 10.04
CA SER A 14 5.14 -14.82 11.17
C SER A 14 3.81 -14.19 10.72
N LYS A 15 2.71 -14.57 11.37
CA LYS A 15 1.38 -13.98 11.15
C LYS A 15 1.41 -12.45 11.25
N GLY A 16 2.29 -11.89 12.09
CA GLY A 16 2.50 -10.45 12.21
C GLY A 16 3.06 -9.81 10.94
N ALA A 17 4.02 -10.45 10.27
CA ALA A 17 4.57 -9.94 9.02
C ALA A 17 3.52 -9.92 7.89
N LEU A 18 2.65 -10.93 7.82
CA LEU A 18 1.55 -10.97 6.85
C LEU A 18 0.55 -9.83 7.08
N ASP A 19 0.23 -9.50 8.33
CA ASP A 19 -0.68 -8.40 8.65
C ASP A 19 -0.09 -7.03 8.30
N VAL A 20 1.21 -6.83 8.52
CA VAL A 20 1.92 -5.62 8.09
C VAL A 20 1.88 -5.47 6.57
N THR A 21 2.18 -6.54 5.82
CA THR A 21 2.12 -6.53 4.36
C THR A 21 0.72 -6.23 3.85
N ARG A 22 -0.32 -6.78 4.49
CA ARG A 22 -1.72 -6.50 4.15
C ARG A 22 -2.07 -5.02 4.36
N ARG A 23 -1.67 -4.45 5.50
CA ARG A 23 -1.90 -3.02 5.80
C ARG A 23 -1.13 -2.12 4.83
N LEU A 24 0.10 -2.49 4.49
CA LEU A 24 0.92 -1.78 3.51
C LEU A 24 0.27 -1.80 2.12
N ALA A 25 -0.16 -2.97 1.65
CA ALA A 25 -0.86 -3.11 0.38
C ALA A 25 -2.14 -2.26 0.34
N ALA A 26 -2.92 -2.24 1.43
CA ALA A 26 -4.10 -1.40 1.53
C ALA A 26 -3.78 0.10 1.44
N ARG A 27 -2.69 0.55 2.10
CA ARG A 27 -2.23 1.95 2.01
C ARG A 27 -1.72 2.28 0.61
N ALA A 28 -0.88 1.43 0.03
CA ALA A 28 -0.36 1.59 -1.32
C ALA A 28 -1.48 1.70 -2.35
N LYS A 29 -2.52 0.87 -2.24
CA LYS A 29 -3.72 0.96 -3.09
C LYS A 29 -4.39 2.34 -3.01
N ARG A 30 -4.57 2.89 -1.80
CA ARG A 30 -5.18 4.23 -1.62
C ARG A 30 -4.33 5.33 -2.29
N ILE A 31 -3.02 5.27 -2.12
CA ILE A 31 -2.10 6.22 -2.75
C ILE A 31 -2.19 6.10 -4.28
N ALA A 32 -2.14 4.89 -4.83
CA ALA A 32 -2.18 4.66 -6.27
C ALA A 32 -3.48 5.20 -6.91
N ILE A 33 -4.63 4.95 -6.28
CA ILE A 33 -5.93 5.47 -6.74
C ILE A 33 -5.92 7.01 -6.72
N ALA A 34 -5.48 7.62 -5.62
CA ALA A 34 -5.40 9.08 -5.50
C ALA A 34 -4.47 9.68 -6.56
N HIS A 35 -3.32 9.06 -6.81
CA HIS A 35 -2.36 9.50 -7.81
C HIS A 35 -2.94 9.43 -9.23
N GLY A 36 -3.60 8.32 -9.57
CA GLY A 36 -4.27 8.16 -10.88
C GLY A 36 -5.38 9.19 -11.09
N GLU A 37 -6.24 9.39 -10.09
CA GLU A 37 -7.28 10.42 -10.14
C GLU A 37 -6.69 11.83 -10.27
N ASN A 38 -5.59 12.11 -9.58
CA ASN A 38 -4.95 13.42 -9.62
C ASN A 38 -4.28 13.68 -10.97
N ALA A 39 -3.65 12.66 -11.56
CA ALA A 39 -3.07 12.74 -12.91
C ALA A 39 -4.13 13.06 -13.96
N ILE A 40 -5.25 12.34 -13.95
CA ILE A 40 -6.37 12.57 -14.89
C ILE A 40 -6.93 14.00 -14.74
N ARG A 41 -7.14 14.46 -13.50
CA ARG A 41 -7.67 15.80 -13.24
C ARG A 41 -6.67 16.91 -13.54
N SER A 42 -5.38 16.67 -13.30
CA SER A 42 -4.32 17.60 -13.66
C SER A 42 -4.23 17.76 -15.17
N HIS A 43 -4.32 16.67 -15.92
CA HIS A 43 -4.32 16.71 -17.39
C HIS A 43 -5.53 17.49 -17.94
N ARG A 44 -6.67 17.46 -17.25
CA ARG A 44 -7.87 18.23 -17.60
C ARG A 44 -7.87 19.66 -17.06
N SER A 45 -6.79 20.10 -16.40
CA SER A 45 -6.73 21.39 -15.68
C SER A 45 -7.91 21.61 -14.71
N ASP A 46 -8.45 20.52 -14.15
CA ASP A 46 -9.63 20.57 -13.27
C ASP A 46 -9.23 21.11 -11.89
N PRO A 47 -9.69 22.32 -11.51
CA PRO A 47 -9.35 22.93 -10.22
C PRO A 47 -10.08 22.27 -9.06
N SER A 48 -11.15 21.49 -9.31
CA SER A 48 -11.90 20.79 -8.27
C SER A 48 -11.05 19.72 -7.55
N ARG A 49 -9.91 19.30 -8.13
CA ARG A 49 -8.96 18.39 -7.49
C ARG A 49 -8.51 18.88 -6.12
N TRP A 50 -8.35 20.20 -5.96
CA TRP A 50 -7.91 20.82 -4.71
C TRP A 50 -8.99 20.78 -3.61
N ARG A 51 -10.26 20.62 -3.97
CA ARG A 51 -11.37 20.50 -3.01
C ARG A 51 -11.54 19.08 -2.48
N LYS A 52 -10.91 18.09 -3.12
CA LYS A 52 -11.06 16.67 -2.77
C LYS A 52 -9.96 16.25 -1.81
N ALA A 53 -10.24 16.29 -0.52
CA ALA A 53 -9.29 15.90 0.53
C ALA A 53 -8.69 14.49 0.34
N ARG A 54 -9.43 13.55 -0.24
CA ARG A 54 -8.94 12.19 -0.54
C ARG A 54 -7.79 12.13 -1.55
N LEU A 55 -7.66 13.14 -2.41
CA LEU A 55 -6.58 13.22 -3.40
C LEU A 55 -5.32 13.84 -2.83
N LEU A 56 -5.50 14.77 -1.90
CA LEU A 56 -4.43 15.56 -1.31
C LEU A 56 -3.84 14.87 -0.09
N TRP A 57 -4.68 14.21 0.72
CA TRP A 57 -4.28 13.51 1.94
C TRP A 57 -4.81 12.07 1.96
N PRO A 58 -4.38 11.20 1.01
CA PRO A 58 -4.94 9.86 0.82
C PRO A 58 -4.75 8.90 2.01
N LEU A 59 -3.81 9.19 2.91
CA LEU A 59 -3.54 8.37 4.09
C LEU A 59 -4.14 8.92 5.39
N PHE A 60 -4.52 10.18 5.42
CA PHE A 60 -5.00 10.86 6.64
C PHE A 60 -6.52 10.91 6.71
N ARG A 61 -7.22 10.63 5.61
CA ARG A 61 -8.67 10.50 5.62
C ARG A 61 -9.09 9.18 6.25
N LYS A 62 -10.02 9.25 7.21
CA LYS A 62 -10.71 8.10 7.78
C LYS A 62 -11.46 7.38 6.65
N ALA A 63 -11.33 6.06 6.55
CA ALA A 63 -12.15 5.30 5.62
C ALA A 63 -13.61 5.53 6.04
N ASP A 64 -14.39 6.18 5.17
CA ASP A 64 -15.84 6.30 5.33
C ASP A 64 -16.51 4.94 5.19
#